data_AF-A0A1G7IN79-F1
#
_entry.id   AF-A0A1G7IN79-F1
#
_cell.length_a   1.000
_cell.length_b   1.000
_cell.length_c   1.000
_cell.angle_alpha   90.00
_cell.angle_beta   90.00
_cell.angle_gamma   90.00
#
_symmetry.space_group_name_H-M   'P 1'
#
loop_
_entity.id
_entity.type
_entity.pdbx_description
1 polymer ?
#
loop_
_entity_poly.entity_id
_entity_poly.type
_entity_poly.pdbx_seq_one_letter_code
_entity_poly.pdbx_strand_id
1 'polypeptide(L)'
;MKNILLIALLLLSTISFAQRNKFKNLTEKDGKIGIGTETPDQLLTVKGTIHTQEVVVDLEGAVAPDYVFESYFEGVSTLKPTYEVPTLESIAAFIEANYHLPGVPSAEKMKEEGVALKEMNLLLLEKVEELTLYTLAQQKELNTLKEKVAALEKTMEE
;
A
#
# COMPACT_ATOMS: atom_id res chain seq x y z
N MET A 1 42.62 -51.24 15.35
CA MET A 1 41.36 -51.14 14.59
C MET A 1 40.12 -50.91 15.48
N LYS A 2 39.95 -51.62 16.61
CA LYS A 2 38.82 -51.40 17.55
C LYS A 2 38.67 -49.96 18.07
N ASN A 3 39.77 -49.27 18.37
CA ASN A 3 39.72 -47.92 18.94
C ASN A 3 39.32 -46.85 17.92
N ILE A 4 39.62 -47.06 16.64
CA ILE A 4 39.23 -46.15 15.54
C ILE A 4 37.73 -46.26 15.27
N LEU A 5 37.18 -47.49 15.33
CA LEU A 5 35.74 -47.72 15.20
C LEU A 5 34.95 -47.06 16.35
N LEU A 6 35.49 -47.08 17.57
CA LEU A 6 34.88 -46.46 18.74
C LEU A 6 34.88 -44.92 18.65
N ILE A 7 35.97 -44.33 18.15
CA ILE A 7 36.09 -42.88 17.94
C ILE A 7 35.15 -42.41 16.82
N ALA A 8 35.02 -43.17 15.73
CA ALA A 8 34.06 -42.89 14.66
C ALA A 8 32.60 -42.95 15.16
N LEU A 9 32.28 -43.89 16.06
CA LEU A 9 30.94 -44.00 16.66
C LEU A 9 30.63 -42.84 17.63
N LEU A 10 31.63 -42.36 18.37
CA LEU A 10 31.55 -41.18 19.25
C LEU A 10 31.44 -39.85 18.47
N LEU A 11 32.09 -39.76 17.30
CA LEU A 11 31.95 -38.62 16.39
C LEU A 11 30.60 -38.62 15.67
N LEU A 12 30.00 -39.79 15.41
CA LEU A 12 28.65 -39.89 14.82
C LEU A 12 27.55 -39.47 15.80
N SER A 13 27.72 -39.73 17.10
CA SER A 13 26.72 -39.39 18.11
C SER A 13 26.66 -37.89 18.45
N THR A 14 27.75 -37.14 18.23
CA THR A 14 27.77 -35.68 18.44
C THR A 14 27.18 -34.87 17.27
N ILE A 15 27.01 -35.48 16.08
CA ILE A 15 26.41 -34.82 14.90
C ILE A 15 24.88 -34.86 14.94
N SER A 16 24.26 -35.59 15.89
CA SER A 16 22.82 -35.87 15.88
C SER A 16 22.01 -35.11 16.93
N PHE A 17 22.40 -33.87 17.30
CA PHE A 17 21.40 -32.93 17.81
C PHE A 17 20.62 -32.36 16.62
N ALA A 18 19.79 -33.21 16.01
CA ALA A 18 18.72 -32.74 15.15
C ALA A 18 17.83 -31.83 16.03
N GLN A 19 17.97 -30.52 15.83
CA GLN A 19 17.16 -29.50 16.47
C GLN A 19 15.69 -29.81 16.18
N ARG A 20 15.01 -30.47 17.12
CA ARG A 20 13.57 -30.71 17.04
C ARG A 20 12.91 -29.33 17.12
N ASN A 21 12.52 -28.79 15.98
CA ASN A 21 11.76 -27.55 15.94
C ASN A 21 10.46 -27.76 16.73
N LYS A 22 10.40 -27.16 17.92
CA LYS A 22 9.26 -27.26 18.86
C LYS A 22 7.95 -26.78 18.21
N PHE A 23 8.06 -25.94 17.19
CA PHE A 23 6.95 -25.38 16.44
C PHE A 23 6.98 -25.92 15.01
N LYS A 24 5.93 -26.68 14.65
CA LYS A 24 5.83 -27.35 13.33
C LYS A 24 5.81 -26.38 12.15
N ASN A 25 5.29 -25.16 12.36
CA ASN A 25 5.07 -24.18 11.29
C ASN A 25 6.01 -22.97 11.39
N LEU A 26 6.99 -22.98 12.31
CA LEU A 26 7.95 -21.90 12.46
C LEU A 26 9.30 -22.34 11.90
N THR A 27 9.87 -21.52 11.02
CA THR A 27 11.22 -21.69 10.49
C THR A 27 12.07 -20.50 10.89
N GLU A 28 13.33 -20.75 11.23
CA GLU A 28 14.36 -19.72 11.37
C GLU A 28 15.46 -20.02 10.36
N LYS A 29 15.79 -19.02 9.53
CA LYS A 29 16.83 -19.14 8.50
C LYS A 29 17.53 -17.79 8.35
N ASP A 30 18.85 -17.77 8.55
CA ASP A 30 19.68 -16.57 8.43
C ASP A 30 19.16 -15.39 9.32
N GLY A 31 18.65 -15.70 10.51
CA GLY A 31 18.06 -14.70 11.43
C GLY A 31 16.66 -14.20 11.04
N LYS A 32 16.07 -14.72 9.96
CA LYS A 32 14.69 -14.41 9.55
C LYS A 32 13.72 -15.45 10.08
N ILE A 33 12.51 -14.99 10.40
CA ILE A 33 11.42 -15.83 10.92
C ILE A 33 10.39 -16.09 9.82
N GLY A 34 10.12 -17.36 9.53
CA GLY A 34 9.06 -17.81 8.63
C GLY A 34 7.93 -18.50 9.38
N ILE A 35 6.68 -18.13 9.11
CA ILE A 35 5.48 -18.84 9.59
C ILE A 35 4.78 -19.46 8.39
N GLY A 36 4.71 -20.80 8.33
CA GLY A 36 4.13 -21.54 7.20
C GLY A 36 5.02 -21.59 5.95
N THR A 37 6.28 -21.15 6.04
CA THR A 37 7.27 -21.18 4.96
C THR A 37 8.65 -21.59 5.47
N GLU A 38 9.43 -22.27 4.63
CA GLU A 38 10.83 -22.62 4.90
C GLU A 38 11.82 -21.62 4.31
N THR A 39 11.33 -20.70 3.47
CA THR A 39 12.13 -19.72 2.73
C THR A 39 11.65 -18.31 3.05
N PRO A 40 11.90 -17.80 4.27
CA PRO A 40 11.57 -16.42 4.60
C PRO A 40 12.42 -15.44 3.78
N ASP A 41 11.77 -14.47 3.16
CA ASP A 41 12.35 -13.41 2.36
C ASP A 41 12.51 -12.09 3.14
N GLN A 42 11.68 -11.86 4.14
CA GLN A 42 11.70 -10.71 5.06
C GLN A 42 12.08 -11.15 6.49
N LEU A 43 12.32 -10.19 7.39
CA LEU A 43 12.58 -10.49 8.81
C LEU A 43 11.46 -11.32 9.43
N LEU A 44 10.21 -11.07 9.02
CA LEU A 44 9.04 -11.89 9.29
C LEU A 44 8.29 -12.15 7.98
N THR A 45 8.26 -13.40 7.53
CA THR A 45 7.45 -13.85 6.38
C THR A 45 6.36 -14.79 6.85
N VAL A 46 5.10 -14.45 6.56
CA VAL A 46 3.94 -15.31 6.91
C VAL A 46 3.28 -15.81 5.63
N LYS A 47 3.35 -17.12 5.38
CA LYS A 47 2.61 -17.77 4.30
C LYS A 47 1.24 -18.22 4.82
N GLY A 48 0.34 -17.25 4.95
CA GLY A 48 -1.00 -17.45 5.50
C GLY A 48 -1.66 -16.11 5.85
N THR A 49 -2.71 -16.15 6.66
CA THR A 49 -3.37 -14.94 7.16
C THR A 49 -2.87 -14.57 8.56
N ILE A 50 -2.80 -13.27 8.84
CA ILE A 50 -2.51 -12.72 10.16
C ILE A 50 -3.82 -12.20 10.73
N HIS A 51 -4.24 -12.72 11.88
CA HIS A 51 -5.37 -12.17 12.64
C HIS A 51 -4.81 -11.39 13.83
N THR A 52 -4.99 -10.08 13.81
CA THR A 52 -4.51 -9.15 14.83
C THR A 52 -5.62 -8.13 15.13
N GLN A 53 -5.56 -7.50 16.31
CA GLN A 53 -6.48 -6.43 16.68
C GLN A 53 -6.12 -5.10 16.00
N GLU A 54 -4.82 -4.85 15.79
CA GLU A 54 -4.32 -3.61 15.19
C GLU A 54 -2.97 -3.87 14.50
N VAL A 55 -2.67 -3.08 13.47
CA VAL A 55 -1.36 -3.02 12.81
C VAL A 55 -0.92 -1.55 12.78
N VAL A 56 0.04 -1.21 13.62
CA VAL A 56 0.69 0.10 13.57
C VAL A 56 1.84 0.01 12.57
N VAL A 57 1.80 0.87 11.54
CA VAL A 57 2.84 0.96 10.51
C VAL A 57 3.51 2.31 10.62
N ASP A 58 4.79 2.32 10.95
CA ASP A 58 5.56 3.56 11.06
C ASP A 58 5.71 4.24 9.71
N LEU A 59 5.50 5.56 9.71
CA LEU A 59 5.58 6.41 8.53
C LEU A 59 6.97 7.03 8.34
N GLU A 60 8.00 6.52 9.01
CA GLU A 60 9.36 7.02 8.83
C GLU A 60 9.76 6.99 7.34
N GLY A 61 10.20 8.14 6.83
CA GLY A 61 10.55 8.34 5.42
C GLY A 61 9.36 8.43 4.46
N ALA A 62 8.12 8.28 4.93
CA ALA A 62 6.91 8.49 4.13
C ALA A 62 6.34 9.89 4.36
N VAL A 63 5.67 10.40 3.33
CA VAL A 63 5.05 11.74 3.35
C VAL A 63 3.53 11.55 3.34
N ALA A 64 2.85 12.14 4.31
CA ALA A 64 1.39 12.20 4.31
C ALA A 64 0.89 13.03 3.12
N PRO A 65 -0.22 12.65 2.48
CA PRO A 65 -0.66 13.26 1.23
C PRO A 65 -1.27 14.66 1.38
N ASP A 66 -1.17 15.31 2.54
CA ASP A 66 -1.60 16.70 2.77
C ASP A 66 -1.07 17.69 1.70
N TYR A 67 0.00 17.31 0.99
CA TYR A 67 0.46 18.01 -0.22
C TYR A 67 -0.61 18.20 -1.30
N VAL A 68 -1.67 17.37 -1.35
CA VAL A 68 -2.76 17.52 -2.31
C VAL A 68 -3.51 18.82 -2.05
N PHE A 69 -3.85 19.09 -0.80
CA PHE A 69 -4.51 20.32 -0.41
C PHE A 69 -3.55 21.50 -0.43
N GLU A 70 -2.29 21.36 0.01
CA GLU A 70 -1.28 22.43 -0.10
C GLU A 70 -1.11 22.88 -1.56
N SER A 71 -0.89 21.94 -2.48
CA SER A 71 -0.77 22.27 -3.91
C SER A 71 -2.03 22.91 -4.47
N TYR A 72 -3.22 22.51 -4.03
CA TYR A 72 -4.48 23.11 -4.52
C TYR A 72 -4.70 24.54 -4.01
N PHE A 73 -4.52 24.77 -2.70
CA PHE A 73 -4.84 26.05 -2.06
C PHE A 73 -3.70 27.06 -2.11
N GLU A 74 -2.45 26.60 -2.05
CA GLU A 74 -1.26 27.44 -2.01
C GLU A 74 -0.49 27.46 -3.35
N GLY A 75 -0.85 26.57 -4.28
CA GLY A 75 -0.23 26.44 -5.60
C GLY A 75 1.07 25.62 -5.61
N VAL A 76 1.65 25.35 -4.44
CA VAL A 76 2.83 24.48 -4.27
C VAL A 76 2.79 23.84 -2.89
N SER A 77 3.17 22.58 -2.79
CA SER A 77 3.35 21.91 -1.50
C SER A 77 4.80 21.98 -1.03
N THR A 78 5.00 22.17 0.27
CA THR A 78 6.34 22.06 0.89
C THR A 78 6.76 20.60 1.09
N LEU A 79 5.77 19.72 1.28
CA LEU A 79 5.95 18.29 1.45
C LEU A 79 6.30 17.59 0.14
N LYS A 80 5.71 18.06 -0.98
CA LYS A 80 5.94 17.52 -2.32
C LYS A 80 5.91 18.63 -3.39
N PRO A 81 7.02 19.39 -3.58
CA PRO A 81 7.05 20.57 -4.45
C PRO A 81 6.75 20.33 -5.94
N THR A 82 6.90 19.10 -6.40
CA THR A 82 6.63 18.69 -7.78
C THR A 82 5.23 18.12 -7.98
N TYR A 83 4.39 18.11 -6.95
CA TYR A 83 3.05 17.58 -7.03
C TYR A 83 2.08 18.62 -7.59
N GLU A 84 1.39 18.24 -8.66
CA GLU A 84 0.31 19.01 -9.25
C GLU A 84 -0.98 18.18 -9.12
N VAL A 85 -2.08 18.85 -8.75
CA VAL A 85 -3.39 18.21 -8.71
C VAL A 85 -3.79 17.89 -10.15
N PRO A 86 -4.01 16.61 -10.51
CA PRO A 86 -4.35 16.24 -11.87
C PRO A 86 -5.70 16.84 -12.29
N THR A 87 -5.94 17.00 -13.59
CA THR A 87 -7.26 17.42 -14.08
C THR A 87 -8.13 16.20 -14.33
N LEU A 88 -9.46 16.37 -14.28
CA LEU A 88 -10.39 15.27 -14.57
C LEU A 88 -10.22 14.74 -16.01
N GLU A 89 -9.83 15.59 -16.95
CA GLU A 89 -9.53 15.20 -18.33
C GLU A 89 -8.27 14.33 -18.41
N SER A 90 -7.20 14.69 -17.69
CA SER A 90 -5.97 13.89 -17.70
C SER A 90 -6.18 12.54 -17.00
N ILE A 91 -6.97 12.51 -15.93
CA ILE A 91 -7.38 11.28 -15.26
C ILE A 91 -8.22 10.40 -16.21
N ALA A 92 -9.21 10.97 -16.88
CA ALA A 92 -10.07 10.23 -17.80
C ALA A 92 -9.26 9.59 -18.94
N ALA A 93 -8.35 10.36 -19.55
CA ALA A 93 -7.46 9.86 -20.60
C ALA A 93 -6.55 8.72 -20.08
N PHE A 94 -6.04 8.84 -18.86
CA PHE A 94 -5.22 7.78 -18.24
C PHE A 94 -6.04 6.51 -17.98
N ILE A 95 -7.26 6.64 -17.45
CA ILE A 95 -8.15 5.51 -17.17
C ILE A 95 -8.53 4.79 -18.46
N GLU A 96 -8.86 5.53 -19.51
CA GLU A 96 -9.21 4.95 -20.81
C GLU A 96 -8.04 4.14 -21.40
N ALA A 97 -6.81 4.62 -21.22
CA ALA A 97 -5.62 3.94 -21.72
C ALA A 97 -5.14 2.77 -20.85
N ASN A 98 -5.29 2.84 -19.53
CA ASN A 98 -4.63 1.92 -18.59
C ASN A 98 -5.59 1.08 -17.73
N TYR A 99 -6.88 1.40 -17.70
CA TYR A 99 -7.91 0.71 -16.90
C TYR A 99 -7.66 0.67 -15.39
N HIS A 100 -6.85 1.61 -14.87
CA HIS A 100 -6.66 1.86 -13.45
C HIS A 100 -6.36 3.34 -13.22
N LEU A 101 -6.38 3.79 -11.96
CA LEU A 101 -6.09 5.18 -11.60
C LEU A 101 -4.59 5.51 -11.75
N PRO A 102 -4.24 6.77 -12.06
CA PRO A 102 -2.86 7.24 -12.02
C PRO A 102 -2.22 6.97 -10.64
N GLY A 103 -1.00 6.44 -10.65
CA GLY A 103 -0.25 6.09 -9.43
C GLY A 103 -0.68 4.79 -8.76
N VAL A 104 -1.87 4.25 -9.06
CA VAL A 104 -2.33 2.95 -8.54
C VAL A 104 -1.73 1.82 -9.40
N PRO A 105 -1.06 0.82 -8.80
CA PRO A 105 -0.56 -0.34 -9.53
C PRO A 105 -1.67 -1.07 -10.30
N SER A 106 -1.35 -1.65 -11.45
CA SER A 106 -2.29 -2.51 -12.16
C SER A 106 -2.57 -3.79 -11.38
N ALA A 107 -3.70 -4.44 -11.66
CA ALA A 107 -4.05 -5.72 -11.05
C ALA A 107 -2.98 -6.81 -11.29
N GLU A 108 -2.33 -6.79 -12.45
CA GLU A 108 -1.23 -7.69 -12.78
C GLU A 108 -0.02 -7.43 -11.88
N LYS A 109 0.38 -6.17 -11.73
CA LYS A 109 1.48 -5.78 -10.85
C LYS A 109 1.20 -6.13 -9.38
N MET A 110 -0.02 -5.89 -8.89
CA MET A 110 -0.40 -6.29 -7.53
C MET A 110 -0.40 -7.79 -7.31
N LYS A 111 -0.69 -8.58 -8.36
CA LYS A 111 -0.66 -10.04 -8.28
C LYS A 111 0.78 -10.58 -8.22
N GLU A 112 1.71 -9.94 -8.91
CA GLU A 112 3.12 -10.35 -8.97
C GLU A 112 3.90 -9.89 -7.74
N GLU A 113 3.75 -8.62 -7.35
CA GLU A 113 4.56 -7.98 -6.31
C GLU A 113 3.86 -7.96 -4.93
N GLY A 114 2.55 -8.23 -4.90
CA GLY A 114 1.73 -8.03 -3.70
C GLY A 114 1.34 -6.56 -3.51
N VAL A 115 0.85 -6.23 -2.31
CA VAL A 115 0.45 -4.87 -1.95
C VAL A 115 1.15 -4.46 -0.67
N ALA A 116 1.95 -3.39 -0.75
CA ALA A 116 2.56 -2.79 0.43
C ALA A 116 1.50 -1.96 1.19
N LEU A 117 1.13 -2.41 2.39
CA LEU A 117 0.02 -1.81 3.15
C LEU A 117 0.23 -0.32 3.43
N LYS A 118 1.45 0.09 3.79
CA LYS A 118 1.81 1.50 4.03
C LYS A 118 1.55 2.36 2.80
N GLU A 119 2.15 1.98 1.69
CA GLU A 119 2.12 2.73 0.44
C GLU A 119 0.71 2.79 -0.13
N MET A 120 -0.01 1.67 -0.08
CA MET A 120 -1.40 1.61 -0.54
C MET A 120 -2.30 2.51 0.30
N ASN A 121 -2.17 2.51 1.64
CA ASN A 121 -2.99 3.37 2.49
C ASN A 121 -2.71 4.87 2.26
N LEU A 122 -1.44 5.24 2.09
CA LEU A 122 -1.07 6.64 1.76
C LEU A 122 -1.59 7.04 0.38
N LEU A 123 -1.49 6.15 -0.61
CA LEU A 123 -2.02 6.38 -1.96
C LEU A 123 -3.55 6.49 -1.96
N LEU A 124 -4.25 5.64 -1.19
CA LEU A 124 -5.69 5.74 -1.04
C LEU A 124 -6.10 7.07 -0.41
N LEU A 125 -5.36 7.54 0.60
CA LEU A 125 -5.61 8.86 1.20
C LEU A 125 -5.37 9.99 0.19
N GLU A 126 -4.29 9.94 -0.61
CA GLU A 126 -4.06 10.89 -1.72
C GLU A 126 -5.28 10.94 -2.65
N LYS A 127 -5.81 9.78 -3.06
CA LYS A 127 -6.98 9.72 -3.95
C LYS A 127 -8.27 10.21 -3.29
N VAL A 128 -8.45 9.99 -1.99
CA VAL A 128 -9.58 10.54 -1.24
C VAL A 128 -9.52 12.07 -1.18
N GLU A 129 -8.34 12.64 -0.99
CA GLU A 129 -8.15 14.10 -0.99
C GLU A 129 -8.42 14.71 -2.37
N GLU A 130 -7.86 14.12 -3.43
CA GLU A 130 -8.17 14.51 -4.82
C GLU A 130 -9.68 14.46 -5.11
N LEU A 131 -10.35 13.35 -4.77
CA LEU A 131 -11.80 13.19 -4.95
C LEU A 131 -12.60 14.22 -4.15
N THR A 132 -12.14 14.60 -2.97
CA THR A 132 -12.78 15.63 -2.14
C THR A 132 -12.71 16.98 -2.85
N LEU A 133 -11.55 17.35 -3.41
CA LEU A 133 -11.40 18.59 -4.20
C LEU A 133 -12.32 18.60 -5.41
N TYR A 134 -12.38 17.52 -6.19
CA TYR A 134 -13.28 17.45 -7.35
C TYR A 134 -14.75 17.53 -6.93
N THR A 135 -15.13 16.89 -5.83
CA THR A 135 -16.50 16.95 -5.31
C THR A 135 -16.90 18.38 -4.90
N LEU A 136 -15.99 19.11 -4.24
CA LEU A 136 -16.21 20.52 -3.89
C LEU A 136 -16.33 21.41 -5.13
N ALA A 137 -15.49 21.19 -6.15
CA ALA A 137 -15.57 21.91 -7.42
C ALA A 137 -16.90 21.65 -8.15
N GLN A 138 -17.32 20.38 -8.23
CA GLN A 138 -18.60 19.98 -8.81
C GLN A 138 -19.79 20.58 -8.04
N GLN A 139 -19.76 20.58 -6.71
CA GLN A 139 -20.82 21.16 -5.90
C GLN A 139 -20.96 22.67 -6.14
N LYS A 140 -19.83 23.38 -6.33
CA LYS A 140 -19.83 24.81 -6.67
C LYS A 140 -20.48 25.04 -8.04
N GLU A 141 -20.11 24.26 -9.05
CA GLU A 141 -20.71 24.36 -10.38
C GLU A 141 -22.22 24.06 -10.36
N LEU A 142 -22.63 23.01 -9.65
CA LEU A 142 -24.05 22.66 -9.47
C LEU A 142 -24.84 23.79 -8.83
N ASN A 143 -24.29 24.48 -7.83
CA ASN A 143 -24.95 25.62 -7.20
C ASN A 143 -25.12 26.78 -8.19
N THR A 144 -24.06 27.11 -8.94
CA THR A 144 -24.13 28.14 -9.99
C THR A 144 -25.14 27.79 -11.08
N LEU A 145 -25.23 26.52 -11.49
CA LEU A 145 -26.22 26.08 -12.47
C LEU A 145 -27.64 26.20 -11.92
N LYS A 146 -27.88 25.83 -10.66
CA LYS A 146 -29.20 25.98 -10.00
C LYS A 146 -29.64 27.44 -9.93
N GLU A 147 -28.73 28.35 -9.59
CA GLU A 147 -29.02 29.79 -9.57
C GLU A 147 -29.42 30.32 -10.95
N LYS A 148 -28.68 29.90 -12.00
CA LYS A 148 -29.00 30.28 -13.39
C LYS A 148 -30.35 29.72 -13.85
N VAL A 149 -30.65 28.47 -13.52
CA VAL A 149 -31.94 27.84 -13.84
C VAL A 149 -33.08 28.60 -13.16
N ALA A 150 -32.97 28.89 -11.87
CA ALA A 150 -33.98 29.66 -11.14
C ALA A 150 -34.21 31.07 -11.72
N ALA A 151 -33.14 31.74 -12.16
CA ALA A 151 -33.25 33.04 -12.81
C ALA A 151 -33.97 32.97 -14.17
N LEU A 152 -33.68 31.95 -14.98
CA LEU A 152 -34.33 31.72 -16.26
C LEU A 152 -35.82 31.38 -16.09
N GLU A 153 -36.16 30.53 -15.13
CA GLU A 153 -37.55 30.18 -14.81
C GLU A 153 -38.36 31.44 -14.46
N LYS A 154 -37.80 32.33 -13.64
CA LYS A 154 -38.45 33.61 -13.31
C LYS A 154 -38.69 34.50 -14.54
N THR A 155 -37.72 34.57 -15.46
CA THR A 155 -37.87 35.37 -16.70
C THR A 155 -38.90 34.77 -17.66
N MET A 156 -39.15 33.45 -17.59
CA MET A 156 -40.16 32.79 -18.43
C MET A 156 -41.58 32.90 -17.86
N GLU A 157 -41.73 33.19 -16.57
CA GLU A 157 -43.01 33.42 -15.90
C GLU A 157 -43.52 34.86 -16.00
N GLU A 158 -42.62 35.82 -16.30
CA GLU A 158 -42.92 37.25 -16.53
C GLU A 158 -43.28 37.54 -18.00
#